data_AF-A0A3R9X9T6-F1
#
_entry.id   AF-A0A3R9X9T6-F1
#
_cell.length_a   1.000
_cell.length_b   1.000
_cell.length_c   1.000
_cell.angle_alpha   90.00
_cell.angle_beta   90.00
_cell.angle_gamma   90.00
#
_symmetry.space_group_name_H-M   'P 1'
#
loop_
_entity.id
_entity.type
_entity.pdbx_description
1 polymer ?
#
loop_
_entity_poly.entity_id
_entity_poly.type
_entity_poly.pdbx_seq_one_letter_code
_entity_poly.pdbx_strand_id
1 'polypeptide(L)'
;MVANLPNVSCKQSKRGWNQECTFNDWRIEIDAGGCSAKKGAYGKVYIDDEAAVMLQRSLPPSQPDVEAKLKDGQFVCVAATARGSTGSEPQWYYVMAIPVRSVKACAAKSFCAKPGDLPIEWMRSTSGQRCRVNARGRYVGDCAAGWVKAKEFGEFSMGL
;
A
#
# COMPACT_ATOMS: atom_id res chain seq x y z
N MET A 1 -2.28 4.74 -14.67
CA MET A 1 -1.63 3.44 -14.93
C MET A 1 -1.65 2.74 -13.59
N VAL A 2 -2.47 1.70 -13.52
CA VAL A 2 -2.65 0.82 -12.36
C VAL A 2 -1.27 0.34 -11.93
N ALA A 3 -0.99 0.31 -10.62
CA ALA A 3 0.22 -0.33 -10.12
C ALA A 3 0.20 -1.78 -10.64
N ASN A 4 1.25 -2.21 -11.34
CA ASN A 4 1.42 -3.62 -11.68
C ASN A 4 1.61 -4.37 -10.35
N LEU A 5 0.51 -4.83 -9.76
CA LEU A 5 0.55 -5.65 -8.55
C LEU A 5 1.08 -7.03 -8.94
N PRO A 6 2.10 -7.55 -8.23
CA PRO A 6 2.64 -8.87 -8.53
C PRO A 6 1.54 -9.93 -8.54
N ASN A 7 1.52 -10.76 -9.58
CA ASN A 7 0.62 -11.91 -9.74
C ASN A 7 -0.88 -11.59 -9.83
N VAL A 8 -1.27 -10.32 -9.88
CA VAL A 8 -2.68 -9.93 -10.04
C VAL A 8 -3.05 -9.91 -11.52
N SER A 9 -4.10 -10.65 -11.87
CA SER A 9 -4.65 -10.65 -13.22
C SER A 9 -5.85 -9.73 -13.28
N CYS A 10 -5.82 -8.76 -14.18
CA CYS A 10 -6.91 -7.83 -14.35
C CYS A 10 -7.51 -7.93 -15.75
N LYS A 11 -8.83 -8.04 -15.82
CA LYS A 11 -9.59 -8.11 -17.07
C LYS A 11 -10.58 -6.96 -17.11
N GLN A 12 -10.64 -6.28 -18.25
CA GLN A 12 -11.71 -5.34 -18.55
C GLN A 12 -12.64 -6.00 -19.54
N SER A 13 -13.82 -6.43 -19.08
CA SER A 13 -14.77 -7.17 -19.89
C SER A 13 -15.36 -6.32 -21.03
N LYS A 14 -15.51 -5.00 -20.81
CA LYS A 14 -15.99 -4.03 -21.82
C LYS A 14 -15.37 -2.66 -21.63
N ARG A 15 -15.21 -1.91 -22.73
CA ARG A 15 -14.74 -0.53 -22.72
C ARG A 15 -15.69 0.34 -21.88
N GLY A 16 -15.15 1.05 -20.89
CA GLY A 16 -15.93 1.89 -19.98
C GLY A 16 -16.45 1.18 -18.73
N TRP A 17 -16.25 -0.14 -18.61
CA TRP A 17 -16.54 -0.89 -17.38
C TRP A 17 -15.34 -0.87 -16.44
N ASN A 18 -15.61 -1.02 -15.15
CA ASN A 18 -14.57 -1.19 -14.13
C ASN A 18 -13.75 -2.44 -14.43
N GLN A 19 -12.46 -2.34 -14.18
CA GLN A 19 -11.53 -3.44 -14.33
C GLN A 19 -11.75 -4.42 -13.17
N GLU A 20 -11.94 -5.70 -13.48
CA GLU A 20 -12.04 -6.76 -12.49
C GLU A 20 -10.65 -7.38 -12.32
N CYS A 21 -10.09 -7.26 -11.12
CA CYS A 21 -8.79 -7.84 -10.79
C CYS A 21 -8.99 -8.99 -9.81
N THR A 22 -8.32 -10.11 -10.08
CA THR A 22 -8.37 -11.29 -9.22
C THR A 22 -6.99 -11.93 -9.05
N PHE A 23 -6.87 -12.67 -7.95
CA PHE A 23 -5.76 -13.57 -7.68
C PHE A 23 -6.26 -14.73 -6.83
N ASN A 24 -6.29 -15.95 -7.37
CA ASN A 24 -6.95 -17.09 -6.73
C ASN A 24 -8.39 -16.70 -6.30
N ASP A 25 -8.75 -16.92 -5.03
CA ASP A 25 -10.07 -16.60 -4.47
C ASP A 25 -10.21 -15.14 -4.02
N TRP A 26 -9.19 -14.30 -4.26
CA TRP A 26 -9.22 -12.88 -3.92
C TRP A 26 -9.80 -12.06 -5.06
N ARG A 27 -10.78 -11.23 -4.71
CA ARG A 27 -11.23 -10.11 -5.54
C ARG A 27 -10.45 -8.88 -5.12
N ILE A 28 -9.80 -8.23 -6.08
CA ILE A 28 -8.89 -7.13 -5.85
C ILE A 28 -9.51 -5.87 -6.44
N GLU A 29 -9.59 -4.83 -5.61
CA GLU A 29 -10.00 -3.51 -6.03
C GLU A 29 -8.77 -2.60 -6.05
N ILE A 30 -8.45 -2.05 -7.23
CA ILE A 30 -7.35 -1.13 -7.39
C ILE A 30 -7.87 0.28 -7.09
N ASP A 31 -7.16 1.01 -6.23
CA ASP A 31 -7.44 2.42 -6.04
C ASP A 31 -7.17 3.18 -7.35
N ALA A 32 -8.22 3.76 -7.93
CA ALA A 32 -8.13 4.47 -9.22
C ALA A 32 -7.26 5.75 -9.14
N GLY A 33 -7.17 6.37 -7.96
CA GLY A 33 -6.24 7.45 -7.67
C GLY A 33 -4.80 6.96 -7.51
N GLY A 34 -4.67 5.71 -7.04
CA GLY A 34 -3.43 5.03 -6.71
C GLY A 34 -2.63 5.80 -5.65
N CYS A 35 -1.37 5.39 -5.49
CA CYS A 35 -0.44 6.17 -4.69
C CYS A 35 0.14 7.33 -5.49
N SER A 36 -0.45 8.50 -5.31
CA SER A 36 0.08 9.77 -5.78
C SER A 36 0.09 10.79 -4.65
N ALA A 37 1.05 11.71 -4.66
CA ALA A 37 1.13 12.76 -3.64
C ALA A 37 -0.09 13.71 -3.60
N LYS A 38 -0.95 13.67 -4.62
CA LYS A 38 -2.11 14.56 -4.79
C LYS A 38 -3.44 13.91 -4.45
N LYS A 39 -3.55 12.60 -4.63
CA LYS A 39 -4.76 11.79 -4.48
C LYS A 39 -4.34 10.38 -4.09
N GLY A 40 -4.95 9.85 -3.04
CA GLY A 40 -4.73 8.50 -2.53
C GLY A 40 -5.44 8.35 -1.19
N ALA A 41 -5.75 7.11 -0.84
CA ALA A 41 -6.10 6.74 0.52
C ALA A 41 -4.81 6.53 1.33
N TYR A 42 -4.79 7.02 2.57
CA TYR A 42 -3.59 6.99 3.42
C TYR A 42 -3.94 6.48 4.80
N GLY A 43 -2.95 5.92 5.47
CA GLY A 43 -3.09 5.41 6.83
C GLY A 43 -1.74 5.18 7.48
N LYS A 44 -1.79 4.42 8.56
CA LYS A 44 -0.63 3.88 9.24
C LYS A 44 -0.78 2.38 9.38
N VAL A 45 0.36 1.71 9.36
CA VAL A 45 0.40 0.31 9.80
C VAL A 45 0.64 0.26 11.30
N TYR A 46 0.06 -0.74 11.94
CA TYR A 46 0.19 -0.97 13.38
C TYR A 46 0.70 -2.38 13.60
N ILE A 47 1.65 -2.49 14.53
CA ILE A 47 2.04 -3.80 15.02
C ILE A 47 0.87 -4.37 15.81
N ASP A 48 0.49 -5.60 15.49
CA ASP A 48 -0.47 -6.39 16.25
C ASP A 48 0.31 -7.27 17.25
N ASP A 49 0.42 -8.58 17.01
CA ASP A 49 1.17 -9.51 17.86
C ASP A 49 2.64 -9.74 17.44
N GLU A 50 3.08 -9.15 16.32
CA GLU A 50 4.42 -9.37 15.74
C GLU A 50 5.43 -8.29 16.17
N ALA A 51 6.72 -8.43 15.84
CA ALA A 51 7.72 -7.38 16.13
C ALA A 51 7.79 -6.27 15.05
N ALA A 52 7.13 -6.48 13.91
CA ALA A 52 7.07 -5.58 12.78
C ALA A 52 5.89 -5.93 11.87
N VAL A 53 5.49 -5.02 10.98
CA VAL A 53 4.52 -5.31 9.92
C VAL A 53 5.25 -5.76 8.66
N MET A 54 4.93 -6.95 8.17
CA MET A 54 5.60 -7.58 7.03
C MET A 54 4.89 -7.22 5.73
N LEU A 55 5.58 -6.56 4.80
CA LEU A 55 5.05 -6.30 3.46
C LEU A 55 5.18 -7.56 2.60
N GLN A 56 4.06 -8.24 2.37
CA GLN A 56 4.04 -9.48 1.60
C GLN A 56 3.94 -9.17 0.10
N ARG A 57 4.77 -9.82 -0.71
CA ARG A 57 4.77 -9.64 -2.16
C ARG A 57 3.49 -10.15 -2.83
N SER A 58 2.87 -11.17 -2.26
CA SER A 58 1.70 -11.86 -2.81
C SER A 58 0.70 -12.19 -1.71
N LEU A 59 -0.56 -12.34 -2.10
CA LEU A 59 -1.61 -12.80 -1.19
C LEU A 59 -1.50 -14.31 -0.95
N PRO A 60 -2.09 -14.84 0.14
CA PRO A 60 -2.27 -16.28 0.32
C PRO A 60 -3.09 -16.92 -0.83
N PRO A 61 -2.96 -18.23 -1.09
CA PRO A 61 -2.11 -19.20 -0.41
C PRO A 61 -0.66 -19.26 -0.92
N SER A 62 -0.23 -18.35 -1.79
CA SER A 62 1.18 -18.30 -2.20
C SER A 62 2.09 -18.12 -0.98
N GLN A 63 3.28 -18.73 -1.01
CA GLN A 63 4.27 -18.49 0.03
C GLN A 63 4.61 -16.99 0.05
N PRO A 64 4.52 -16.32 1.21
CA PRO A 64 4.73 -14.89 1.28
C PRO A 64 6.23 -14.59 1.23
N ASP A 65 6.72 -14.26 0.04
CA ASP A 65 7.96 -13.51 -0.08
C ASP A 65 7.76 -12.16 0.62
N VAL A 66 8.61 -11.84 1.59
CA VAL A 66 8.55 -10.57 2.31
C VAL A 66 9.44 -9.57 1.57
N GLU A 67 8.88 -8.42 1.20
CA GLU A 67 9.59 -7.34 0.51
C GLU A 67 10.36 -6.46 1.49
N ALA A 68 9.72 -6.12 2.61
CA ALA A 68 10.27 -5.27 3.66
C ALA A 68 9.50 -5.45 4.97
N LYS A 69 10.11 -5.01 6.07
CA LYS A 69 9.46 -4.86 7.37
C LYS A 69 9.27 -3.38 7.69
N LEU A 70 8.09 -3.05 8.18
CA LEU A 70 7.71 -1.71 8.62
C LEU A 70 7.61 -1.66 10.15
N LYS A 71 7.99 -0.52 10.73
CA LYS A 71 7.81 -0.25 12.15
C LYS A 71 6.38 0.20 12.45
N ASP A 72 5.98 0.06 13.70
CA ASP A 72 4.70 0.58 14.20
C ASP A 72 4.52 2.07 13.89
N GLY A 73 3.33 2.43 13.42
CA GLY A 73 2.98 3.80 13.05
C GLY A 73 3.59 4.29 11.74
N GLN A 74 4.22 3.42 10.94
CA GLN A 74 4.75 3.78 9.61
C GLN A 74 3.62 4.27 8.71
N PHE A 75 3.80 5.46 8.14
CA PHE A 75 2.85 6.06 7.21
C PHE A 75 2.89 5.38 5.85
N VAL A 76 1.71 5.08 5.31
CA VAL A 76 1.54 4.39 4.04
C VAL A 76 0.40 4.97 3.22
N CYS A 77 0.47 4.75 1.92
CA CYS A 77 -0.62 4.94 0.99
C CYS A 77 -1.20 3.59 0.55
N VAL A 78 -2.51 3.50 0.37
CA VAL A 78 -3.21 2.32 -0.16
C VAL A 78 -3.28 2.41 -1.68
N ALA A 79 -2.82 1.37 -2.37
CA ALA A 79 -2.95 1.26 -3.82
C ALA A 79 -4.00 0.23 -4.25
N ALA A 80 -4.34 -0.71 -3.38
CA ALA A 80 -5.39 -1.70 -3.64
C ALA A 80 -5.89 -2.34 -2.34
N THR A 81 -7.07 -2.94 -2.40
CA THR A 81 -7.62 -3.81 -1.36
C THR A 81 -7.92 -5.18 -1.93
N ALA A 82 -7.85 -6.22 -1.09
CA ALA A 82 -8.28 -7.56 -1.44
C ALA A 82 -9.31 -8.07 -0.43
N ARG A 83 -10.38 -8.66 -0.95
CA ARG A 83 -11.45 -9.28 -0.19
C ARG A 83 -11.70 -10.69 -0.70
N GLY A 84 -12.13 -11.57 0.20
CA GLY A 84 -12.51 -12.93 -0.17
C GLY A 84 -13.64 -12.95 -1.20
N SER A 85 -13.77 -14.06 -1.90
CA SER A 85 -14.81 -14.29 -2.91
C SER A 85 -16.23 -14.05 -2.38
N THR A 86 -16.47 -14.32 -1.10
CA THR A 86 -17.79 -14.16 -0.44
C THR A 86 -17.88 -12.94 0.49
N GLY A 87 -16.76 -12.29 0.84
CA GLY A 87 -16.73 -11.17 1.80
C GLY A 87 -16.97 -9.80 1.16
N SER A 88 -17.61 -8.88 1.90
CA SER A 88 -17.72 -7.46 1.53
C SER A 88 -16.49 -6.66 1.94
N GLU A 89 -15.96 -6.94 3.13
CA GLU A 89 -14.87 -6.17 3.73
C GLU A 89 -13.48 -6.55 3.18
N PRO A 90 -12.57 -5.57 3.01
CA PRO A 90 -11.16 -5.84 2.79
C PRO A 90 -10.54 -6.66 3.91
N GLN A 91 -9.83 -7.72 3.54
CA GLN A 91 -9.03 -8.52 4.47
C GLN A 91 -7.54 -8.20 4.33
N TRP A 92 -7.14 -7.65 3.20
CA TRP A 92 -5.77 -7.22 2.92
C TRP A 92 -5.73 -5.88 2.21
N TYR A 93 -4.68 -5.12 2.49
CA TYR A 93 -4.39 -3.84 1.85
C TYR A 93 -3.04 -3.92 1.16
N TYR A 94 -2.96 -3.57 -0.12
CA TYR A 94 -1.69 -3.34 -0.78
C TYR A 94 -1.27 -1.91 -0.52
N VAL A 95 -0.23 -1.75 0.28
CA VAL A 95 0.23 -0.45 0.75
C VAL A 95 1.61 -0.12 0.21
N MET A 96 1.92 1.17 0.15
CA MET A 96 3.25 1.70 -0.17
C MET A 96 3.70 2.64 0.94
N ALA A 97 4.85 2.36 1.54
CA ALA A 97 5.50 3.29 2.47
C ALA A 97 6.06 4.48 1.67
N ILE A 98 5.57 5.67 2.00
CA ILE A 98 5.89 6.92 1.30
C ILE A 98 6.32 8.00 2.30
N PRO A 99 7.17 8.96 1.89
CA PRO A 99 7.56 10.05 2.77
C PRO A 99 6.34 10.87 3.20
N VAL A 100 6.11 11.03 4.50
CA VAL A 100 4.95 11.74 5.07
C VAL A 100 4.84 13.16 4.50
N ARG A 101 5.98 13.87 4.44
CA ARG A 101 6.05 15.26 3.98
C ARG A 101 5.71 15.44 2.50
N SER A 102 5.69 14.36 1.74
CA SER A 102 5.32 14.40 0.32
C SER A 102 3.83 14.61 0.10
N VAL A 103 2.99 14.30 1.10
CA VAL A 103 1.55 14.51 1.05
C VAL A 103 1.24 15.88 1.64
N LYS A 104 0.79 16.82 0.80
CA LYS A 104 0.58 18.24 1.18
C LYS A 104 -0.35 18.38 2.40
N ALA A 105 -1.40 17.57 2.45
CA ALA A 105 -2.36 17.55 3.55
C ALA A 105 -1.74 17.06 4.89
N CYS A 106 -0.70 16.22 4.84
CA CYS A 106 0.05 15.78 6.01
C CYS A 106 1.15 16.75 6.43
N ALA A 107 1.79 17.46 5.49
CA ALA A 107 2.88 18.38 5.79
C ALA A 107 2.48 19.49 6.78
N ALA A 108 1.19 19.85 6.81
CA ALA A 108 0.64 20.86 7.70
C ALA A 108 0.00 20.30 8.99
N LYS A 109 -0.10 18.97 9.17
CA LYS A 109 -0.85 18.34 10.26
C LYS A 109 0.02 17.39 11.10
N SER A 110 0.02 17.59 12.42
CA SER A 110 0.90 16.86 13.37
C SER A 110 0.60 15.36 13.47
N PHE A 111 -0.63 14.93 13.15
CA PHE A 111 -1.04 13.52 13.27
C PHE A 111 -0.37 12.59 12.25
N CYS A 112 0.00 13.11 11.06
CA CYS A 112 0.85 12.36 10.14
C CYS A 112 2.31 12.42 10.55
N ALA A 113 2.74 13.56 11.10
CA ALA A 113 4.15 13.89 11.30
C ALA A 113 4.82 13.13 12.46
N LYS A 114 4.06 12.46 13.33
CA LYS A 114 4.58 11.60 14.39
C LYS A 114 4.22 10.14 14.11
N PRO A 115 5.18 9.19 14.11
CA PRO A 115 6.62 9.39 14.31
C PRO A 115 7.38 9.97 13.09
N GLY A 116 6.68 10.26 11.99
CA GLY A 116 7.29 10.80 10.77
C GLY A 116 7.79 9.69 9.86
N ASP A 117 8.87 9.95 9.11
CA ASP A 117 9.48 8.95 8.24
C ASP A 117 10.31 7.98 9.08
N LEU A 118 9.88 6.72 9.16
CA LEU A 118 10.57 5.66 9.86
C LEU A 118 11.50 4.86 8.91
N PRO A 119 12.60 4.28 9.43
CA PRO A 119 13.48 3.45 8.62
C PRO A 119 12.77 2.14 8.22
N ILE A 120 12.98 1.74 6.98
CA ILE A 120 12.45 0.50 6.40
C ILE A 120 13.56 -0.55 6.40
N GLU A 121 13.25 -1.74 6.92
CA GLU A 121 14.13 -2.91 6.83
C GLU A 121 13.80 -3.68 5.55
N TRP A 122 14.70 -3.68 4.58
CA TRP A 122 14.48 -4.35 3.30
C TRP A 122 14.89 -5.82 3.38
N MET A 123 14.02 -6.69 2.88
CA MET A 123 14.28 -8.14 2.78
C MET A 123 14.78 -8.54 1.38
N ARG A 124 14.75 -7.59 0.43
CA ARG A 124 15.34 -7.71 -0.90
C ARG A 124 16.42 -6.66 -1.13
N SER A 125 17.24 -6.86 -2.16
CA SER A 125 18.16 -5.84 -2.64
C SER A 125 17.41 -4.59 -3.13
N THR A 126 17.98 -3.43 -2.82
CA THR A 126 17.48 -2.11 -3.23
C THR A 126 18.44 -1.45 -4.22
N SER A 127 17.93 -0.49 -5.00
CA SER A 127 18.77 0.30 -5.93
C SER A 127 19.59 1.37 -5.22
N GLY A 128 19.29 1.65 -3.95
CA GLY A 128 19.88 2.74 -3.15
C GLY A 128 19.20 4.09 -3.41
N GLN A 129 18.21 4.16 -4.29
CA GLN A 129 17.48 5.38 -4.60
C GLN A 129 16.33 5.55 -3.61
N ARG A 130 16.39 6.56 -2.74
CA ARG A 130 15.30 6.84 -1.79
C ARG A 130 13.95 7.03 -2.49
N CYS A 131 12.88 6.48 -1.90
CA CYS A 131 11.52 6.75 -2.32
C CYS A 131 11.23 8.25 -2.28
N ARG A 132 10.83 8.82 -3.42
CA ARG A 132 10.55 10.26 -3.56
C ARG A 132 9.48 10.53 -4.59
N VAL A 133 8.86 11.70 -4.51
CA VAL A 133 7.91 12.17 -5.51
C VAL A 133 8.66 12.81 -6.68
N ASN A 134 8.30 12.45 -7.91
CA ASN A 134 8.78 13.11 -9.11
C ASN A 134 7.89 14.30 -9.51
N ALA A 135 8.29 15.06 -10.54
CA ALA A 135 7.54 16.23 -11.03
C ALA A 135 6.08 15.93 -11.45
N ARG A 136 5.76 14.68 -11.75
CA ARG A 136 4.40 14.23 -12.11
C ARG A 136 3.56 13.80 -10.91
N GLY A 137 4.07 13.96 -9.68
CA GLY A 137 3.36 13.59 -8.45
C GLY A 137 3.36 12.08 -8.18
N ARG A 138 4.22 11.30 -8.85
CA ARG A 138 4.34 9.85 -8.67
C ARG A 138 5.55 9.51 -7.81
N TYR A 139 5.42 8.48 -7.00
CA TYR A 139 6.54 7.93 -6.23
C TYR A 139 7.48 7.13 -7.13
N VAL A 140 8.78 7.35 -6.98
CA VAL A 140 9.87 6.70 -7.73
C VAL A 140 11.04 6.36 -6.79
N GLY A 141 11.89 5.43 -7.21
CA GLY A 141 12.97 4.87 -6.39
C GLY A 141 12.52 3.63 -5.63
N ASP A 142 13.22 3.31 -4.54
CA ASP A 142 12.93 2.19 -3.65
C ASP A 142 11.79 2.55 -2.69
N CYS A 143 10.55 2.47 -3.18
CA CYS A 143 9.34 2.61 -2.36
C CYS A 143 8.86 1.23 -1.91
N ALA A 144 8.90 0.96 -0.61
CA ALA A 144 8.52 -0.35 -0.10
C ALA A 144 7.01 -0.52 -0.26
N ALA A 145 6.60 -1.60 -0.92
CA ALA A 145 5.21 -1.88 -1.17
C ALA A 145 4.92 -3.37 -1.05
N GLY A 146 3.72 -3.69 -0.58
CA GLY A 146 3.28 -5.07 -0.39
C GLY A 146 1.93 -5.13 0.32
N TRP A 147 1.41 -6.35 0.42
CA TRP A 147 0.18 -6.67 1.13
C TRP A 147 0.42 -6.72 2.64
N VAL A 148 -0.50 -6.11 3.39
CA VAL A 148 -0.60 -6.21 4.86
C VAL A 148 -2.01 -6.64 5.25
N LYS A 149 -2.18 -7.27 6.41
CA LYS A 149 -3.50 -7.69 6.87
C LYS A 149 -4.32 -6.47 7.28
N ALA A 150 -5.64 -6.56 7.16
CA ALA A 150 -6.55 -5.50 7.57
C ALA A 150 -6.36 -5.08 9.05
N LYS A 151 -6.08 -6.04 9.95
CA LYS A 151 -5.83 -5.75 11.37
C LYS A 151 -4.53 -4.97 11.64
N GLU A 152 -3.56 -5.04 10.71
CA GLU A 152 -2.27 -4.35 10.79
C GLU A 152 -2.34 -2.96 10.14
N PHE A 153 -3.52 -2.52 9.68
CA PHE A 153 -3.71 -1.25 8.97
C PHE A 153 -4.85 -0.44 9.60
N GLY A 154 -4.59 0.84 9.86
CA GLY A 154 -5.63 1.81 10.21
C GLY A 154 -5.63 2.97 9.23
N GLU A 155 -6.75 3.12 8.53
CA GLU A 155 -7.01 4.21 7.60
C GLU A 155 -7.21 5.55 8.33
N PHE A 156 -6.82 6.66 7.71
CA PHE A 156 -7.28 7.97 8.14
C PHE A 156 -8.72 8.20 7.64
N SER A 157 -9.71 7.81 8.46
CA SER A 157 -11.13 7.66 8.13
C SER A 157 -11.91 8.92 7.68
N MET A 158 -11.26 10.03 7.34
CA MET A 158 -11.91 11.21 6.73
C MET A 158 -11.21 11.72 5.47
N GLY A 159 -10.28 10.94 4.90
CA GLY A 159 -9.32 11.48 3.97
C GLY A 159 -8.41 12.50 4.68
N LEU A 160 -7.38 12.94 3.97
CA LEU A 160 -6.40 13.88 4.48
C LEU A 160 -6.70 15.32 4.11
#